data_AF-A0A4R9A0H3-F1
#
_entry.id   AF-A0A4R9A0H3-F1
#
_cell.length_a   1.000
_cell.length_b   1.000
_cell.length_c   1.000
_cell.angle_alpha   90.00
_cell.angle_beta   90.00
_cell.angle_gamma   90.00
#
_symmetry.space_group_name_H-M   'P 1'
#
loop_
_entity.id
_entity.type
_entity.pdbx_description
1 polymer ?
#
loop_
_entity_poly.entity_id
_entity_poly.type
_entity_poly.pdbx_seq_one_letter_code
_entity_poly.pdbx_strand_id
1 'polypeptide(L)'
;MFWRTILHSIISRFGPRLDHFEVARTNFVTLPTDQDILRHMNNGVYLSIMDVARFDMLHRNGVWKIFLARGWYPVVVAETISFRKSLTLGQRFTVESRILGFDEKAVYVEQRFVRPDAEGRPEIYAHGFIRGRFLKRTGGVVTIDELLEAIGVAPDNVTVPQWLLEWSDDVTMPATRAPAPSLWS
;
A
#
# COMPACT_ATOMS: atom_id res chain seq x y z
N MET A 1 3.70 -9.30 -12.37
CA MET A 1 3.89 -8.27 -11.32
C MET A 1 5.34 -7.89 -11.11
N PHE A 2 6.26 -8.84 -10.87
CA PHE A 2 7.69 -8.56 -10.64
C PHE A 2 8.34 -7.52 -11.58
N TRP A 3 8.19 -7.68 -12.91
CA TRP A 3 8.72 -6.73 -13.89
C TRP A 3 8.11 -5.33 -13.81
N ARG A 4 6.81 -5.25 -13.49
CA ARG A 4 6.10 -3.98 -13.28
C ARG A 4 6.64 -3.28 -12.05
N THR A 5 6.92 -4.01 -10.97
CA THR A 5 7.56 -3.46 -9.77
C THR A 5 8.95 -2.89 -10.08
N ILE A 6 9.78 -3.61 -10.82
CA ILE A 6 11.11 -3.13 -11.23
C ILE A 6 10.99 -1.86 -12.08
N LEU A 7 10.13 -1.89 -13.11
CA LEU A 7 9.91 -0.75 -14.00
C LEU A 7 9.48 0.49 -13.22
N HIS A 8 8.46 0.37 -12.36
CA HIS A 8 7.99 1.49 -11.56
C HIS A 8 9.01 1.94 -10.52
N SER A 9 9.79 1.03 -9.94
CA SER A 9 10.89 1.40 -9.05
C SER A 9 11.94 2.23 -9.77
N ILE A 10 12.25 1.94 -11.04
CA ILE A 10 13.17 2.76 -11.85
C ILE A 10 12.52 4.11 -12.19
N ILE A 11 11.28 4.12 -12.67
CA ILE A 11 10.55 5.35 -13.03
C ILE A 11 10.41 6.29 -11.82
N SER A 12 10.13 5.73 -10.64
CA SER A 12 9.96 6.49 -9.38
C SER A 12 11.15 7.39 -9.06
N ARG A 13 12.37 6.99 -9.45
CA ARG A 13 13.61 7.75 -9.20
C ARG A 13 13.63 9.09 -9.91
N PHE A 14 12.90 9.18 -11.02
CA PHE A 14 12.79 10.38 -11.86
C PHE A 14 11.51 11.18 -11.57
N GLY A 15 10.61 10.68 -10.73
CA GLY A 15 9.43 11.40 -10.30
C GLY A 15 9.76 12.54 -9.32
N PRO A 16 8.84 13.50 -9.14
CA PRO A 16 9.01 14.55 -8.14
C PRO A 16 9.07 13.92 -6.75
N ARG A 17 9.96 14.47 -5.92
CA ARG A 17 10.12 14.07 -4.52
C ARG A 17 8.95 14.58 -3.71
N LEU A 18 8.57 13.78 -2.73
CA LEU A 18 7.40 13.98 -1.90
C LEU A 18 7.85 14.10 -0.45
N ASP A 19 7.08 14.82 0.34
CA ASP A 19 7.21 14.70 1.79
C ASP A 19 6.74 13.32 2.26
N HIS A 20 7.19 12.91 3.46
CA HIS A 20 6.92 11.57 3.99
C HIS A 20 5.43 11.22 4.09
N PHE A 21 4.59 12.22 4.34
CA PHE A 21 3.14 12.08 4.54
C PHE A 21 2.31 12.67 3.38
N GLU A 22 2.96 13.06 2.28
CA GLU A 22 2.27 13.57 1.09
C GLU A 22 1.61 12.43 0.29
N VAL A 23 0.55 12.75 -0.44
CA VAL A 23 -0.12 11.79 -1.33
C VAL A 23 0.74 11.51 -2.57
N ALA A 24 1.25 10.30 -2.69
CA ALA A 24 1.89 9.83 -3.90
C ALA A 24 0.85 9.47 -4.97
N ARG A 25 1.06 9.97 -6.19
CA ARG A 25 0.27 9.63 -7.37
C ARG A 25 1.13 8.84 -8.36
N THR A 26 0.75 7.59 -8.61
CA THR A 26 1.46 6.69 -9.52
C THR A 26 0.54 6.31 -10.68
N ASN A 27 0.98 6.57 -11.91
CA ASN A 27 0.18 6.34 -13.11
C ASN A 27 0.38 4.92 -13.65
N PHE A 28 -0.71 4.29 -14.07
CA PHE A 28 -0.73 2.92 -14.58
C PHE A 28 -1.61 2.79 -15.82
N VAL A 29 -1.41 1.68 -16.53
CA VAL A 29 -2.31 1.19 -17.57
C VAL A 29 -2.63 -0.28 -17.28
N THR A 30 -3.87 -0.71 -17.49
CA THR A 30 -4.24 -2.13 -17.39
C THR A 30 -3.69 -2.91 -18.58
N LEU A 31 -3.01 -4.01 -18.30
CA LEU A 31 -2.37 -4.89 -19.27
C LEU A 31 -3.21 -6.13 -19.58
N PRO A 32 -2.93 -6.87 -20.67
CA PRO A 32 -3.59 -8.14 -20.95
C PRO A 32 -3.48 -9.14 -19.78
N THR A 33 -2.34 -9.17 -19.11
CA THR A 33 -2.08 -10.03 -17.94
C THR A 33 -2.83 -9.62 -16.68
N ASP A 34 -3.43 -8.43 -16.67
CA ASP A 34 -4.17 -7.92 -15.53
C ASP A 34 -5.64 -8.38 -15.56
N GLN A 35 -6.11 -8.93 -16.69
CA GLN A 35 -7.51 -9.27 -16.90
C GLN A 35 -7.87 -10.66 -16.39
N ASP A 36 -9.12 -10.82 -15.94
CA ASP A 36 -9.76 -12.11 -15.73
C ASP A 36 -10.53 -12.59 -16.98
N ILE A 37 -11.20 -13.73 -16.85
CA ILE A 37 -12.01 -14.34 -17.93
C ILE A 37 -13.20 -13.45 -18.34
N LEU A 38 -13.69 -12.61 -17.42
CA LEU A 38 -14.78 -11.66 -17.66
C LEU A 38 -14.30 -10.34 -18.29
N ARG A 39 -13.00 -10.24 -18.61
CA ARG A 39 -12.37 -9.05 -19.22
C ARG A 39 -12.43 -7.82 -18.31
N HIS A 40 -12.39 -8.06 -17.00
CA HIS A 40 -12.17 -7.03 -15.99
C HIS A 40 -10.80 -7.24 -15.35
N MET A 41 -10.23 -6.18 -14.78
CA MET A 41 -9.01 -6.33 -13.99
C MET A 41 -9.29 -7.27 -12.83
N ASN A 42 -8.51 -8.34 -12.73
CA ASN A 42 -8.64 -9.35 -11.70
C ASN A 42 -8.52 -8.70 -10.31
N ASN A 43 -9.38 -9.09 -9.38
CA ASN A 43 -9.43 -8.49 -8.04
C ASN A 43 -8.08 -8.56 -7.31
N GLY A 44 -7.33 -9.67 -7.41
CA GLY A 44 -6.00 -9.81 -6.81
C GLY A 44 -4.93 -8.91 -7.46
N VAL A 45 -5.14 -8.50 -8.71
CA VAL A 45 -4.25 -7.56 -9.41
C VAL A 45 -4.35 -6.16 -8.81
N TYR A 46 -5.50 -5.73 -8.27
CA TYR A 46 -5.59 -4.46 -7.56
C TYR A 46 -4.61 -4.41 -6.39
N LEU A 47 -4.59 -5.44 -5.53
CA LEU A 47 -3.68 -5.52 -4.38
C LEU A 47 -2.22 -5.57 -4.83
N SER A 48 -1.94 -6.30 -5.91
CA SER A 48 -0.60 -6.32 -6.52
C SER A 48 -0.15 -4.94 -7.04
N ILE A 49 -1.06 -4.16 -7.61
CA ILE A 49 -0.75 -2.80 -8.11
C ILE A 49 -0.63 -1.82 -6.94
N MET A 50 -1.43 -2.00 -5.88
CA MET A 50 -1.29 -1.26 -4.62
C MET A 50 0.12 -1.41 -4.04
N ASP A 51 0.67 -2.63 -4.02
CA ASP A 51 2.07 -2.88 -3.64
C ASP A 51 3.06 -2.05 -4.47
N VAL A 52 2.92 -2.08 -5.80
CA VAL A 52 3.82 -1.32 -6.70
C VAL A 52 3.73 0.18 -6.43
N ALA A 53 2.53 0.71 -6.22
CA ALA A 53 2.31 2.12 -5.89
C ALA A 53 2.88 2.48 -4.50
N ARG A 54 2.79 1.59 -3.50
CA ARG A 54 3.45 1.80 -2.20
C ARG A 54 4.96 1.84 -2.34
N PHE A 55 5.55 0.97 -3.15
CA PHE A 55 6.98 1.05 -3.44
C PHE A 55 7.34 2.37 -4.13
N ASP A 56 6.58 2.84 -5.12
CA ASP A 56 6.79 4.17 -5.73
C ASP A 56 6.75 5.30 -4.68
N MET A 57 5.74 5.28 -3.80
CA MET A 57 5.61 6.22 -2.68
C MET A 57 6.85 6.22 -1.78
N LEU A 58 7.29 5.04 -1.31
CA LEU A 58 8.47 4.89 -0.44
C LEU A 58 9.77 5.36 -1.11
N HIS A 59 9.91 5.20 -2.43
CA HIS A 59 11.07 5.70 -3.15
C HIS A 59 11.04 7.22 -3.27
N ARG A 60 9.89 7.79 -3.64
CA ARG A 60 9.74 9.23 -3.90
C ARG A 60 9.76 10.08 -2.65
N ASN A 61 9.27 9.55 -1.53
CA ASN A 61 9.37 10.20 -0.22
C ASN A 61 10.70 9.90 0.51
N GLY A 62 11.61 9.12 -0.08
CA GLY A 62 12.94 8.86 0.51
C GLY A 62 12.97 7.86 1.67
N VAL A 63 11.82 7.40 2.18
CA VAL A 63 11.73 6.43 3.27
C VAL A 63 12.40 5.09 2.87
N TRP A 64 12.33 4.69 1.61
CA TRP A 64 13.00 3.48 1.14
C TRP A 64 14.52 3.53 1.34
N LYS A 65 15.14 4.70 1.14
CA LYS A 65 16.59 4.89 1.37
C LYS A 65 16.94 4.72 2.85
N ILE A 66 16.09 5.23 3.73
CA ILE A 66 16.22 5.12 5.19
C ILE A 66 16.15 3.63 5.60
N PHE A 67 15.18 2.90 5.06
CA PHE A 67 15.00 1.47 5.33
C PHE A 67 16.18 0.64 4.86
N LEU A 68 16.67 0.87 3.63
CA LEU A 68 17.85 0.17 3.12
C LEU A 68 19.08 0.42 4.01
N ALA A 69 19.33 1.67 4.41
CA ALA A 69 20.47 2.01 5.26
C ALA A 69 20.40 1.36 6.65
N ARG A 70 19.19 1.13 7.18
CA ARG A 70 18.96 0.50 8.48
C ARG A 70 18.71 -1.00 8.41
N GLY A 71 18.71 -1.58 7.20
CA GLY A 71 18.38 -3.00 7.00
C GLY A 71 16.93 -3.34 7.37
N TRP A 72 16.00 -2.40 7.20
CA TRP A 72 14.57 -2.58 7.45
C TRP A 72 13.84 -2.97 6.16
N TYR A 73 12.75 -3.71 6.29
CA TYR A 73 11.88 -4.03 5.16
C TYR A 73 10.40 -4.08 5.57
N PRO A 74 9.48 -3.61 4.70
CA PRO A 74 8.05 -3.65 4.95
C PRO A 74 7.49 -5.07 4.80
N VAL A 75 6.48 -5.38 5.59
CA VAL A 75 5.65 -6.58 5.50
C VAL A 75 4.19 -6.18 5.68
N VAL A 76 3.33 -6.60 4.76
CA VAL A 76 1.88 -6.44 4.90
C VAL A 76 1.36 -7.50 5.87
N VAL A 77 0.61 -7.08 6.87
CA VAL A 77 0.00 -7.97 7.88
C VAL A 77 -1.47 -8.23 7.57
N ALA A 78 -2.15 -7.21 7.07
CA ALA A 78 -3.54 -7.31 6.61
C ALA A 78 -3.80 -6.23 5.55
N GLU A 79 -4.73 -6.51 4.65
CA GLU A 79 -5.23 -5.53 3.68
C GLU A 79 -6.72 -5.76 3.43
N THR A 80 -7.45 -4.68 3.22
CA THR A 80 -8.87 -4.70 2.85
C THR A 80 -9.11 -3.76 1.69
N ILE A 81 -10.05 -4.12 0.81
CA ILE A 81 -10.33 -3.37 -0.41
C ILE A 81 -11.81 -3.45 -0.75
N SER A 82 -12.36 -2.33 -1.19
CA SER A 82 -13.70 -2.18 -1.74
C SER A 82 -13.63 -1.80 -3.22
N PHE A 83 -14.50 -2.40 -4.03
CA PHE A 83 -14.58 -2.16 -5.47
C PHE A 83 -15.88 -1.43 -5.81
N ARG A 84 -15.76 -0.34 -6.58
CA ARG A 84 -16.90 0.44 -7.07
C ARG A 84 -17.10 0.28 -8.58
N LYS A 85 -16.02 0.29 -9.37
CA LYS A 85 -16.05 0.12 -10.83
C LYS A 85 -14.87 -0.72 -11.30
N SER A 86 -15.10 -1.54 -12.31
CA SER A 86 -14.07 -2.38 -12.93
C SER A 86 -13.20 -1.56 -13.89
N LEU A 87 -11.90 -1.85 -13.88
CA LEU A 87 -10.97 -1.43 -14.91
C LEU A 87 -10.91 -2.49 -16.02
N THR A 88 -10.85 -2.07 -17.27
CA THR A 88 -10.76 -2.98 -18.44
C THR A 88 -9.48 -2.73 -19.21
N LEU A 89 -9.05 -3.69 -20.03
CA LEU A 89 -7.85 -3.63 -20.86
C LEU A 89 -7.60 -2.26 -21.52
N GLY A 90 -6.34 -1.79 -21.45
CA GLY A 90 -5.91 -0.52 -22.04
C GLY A 90 -6.31 0.75 -21.27
N GLN A 91 -7.12 0.66 -20.21
CA GLN A 91 -7.49 1.83 -19.43
C GLN A 91 -6.31 2.36 -18.61
N ARG A 92 -6.10 3.67 -18.69
CA ARG A 92 -5.18 4.42 -17.83
C ARG A 92 -5.87 4.81 -16.53
N PHE A 93 -5.15 4.71 -15.43
CA PHE A 93 -5.62 5.10 -14.10
C PHE A 93 -4.47 5.56 -13.22
N THR A 94 -4.80 6.25 -12.13
CA THR A 94 -3.84 6.68 -11.11
C THR A 94 -4.11 5.92 -9.83
N VAL A 95 -3.06 5.49 -9.13
CA VAL A 95 -3.17 5.07 -7.73
C VAL A 95 -2.67 6.21 -6.86
N GLU A 96 -3.56 6.74 -6.04
CA GLU A 96 -3.22 7.68 -4.98
C GLU A 96 -2.88 6.88 -3.72
N SER A 97 -1.73 7.14 -3.10
CA SER A 97 -1.25 6.42 -1.91
C SER A 97 -0.80 7.40 -0.85
N ARG A 98 -1.21 7.19 0.40
CA ARG A 98 -0.75 8.00 1.54
C ARG A 98 -0.66 7.18 2.81
N ILE A 99 0.26 7.56 3.70
CA ILE A 99 0.26 7.09 5.07
C ILE A 99 -0.96 7.70 5.77
N LEU A 100 -1.83 6.85 6.28
CA LEU A 100 -3.04 7.26 6.98
C LEU A 100 -2.77 7.53 8.46
N GLY A 101 -1.95 6.68 9.09
CA GLY A 101 -1.62 6.80 10.51
C GLY A 101 -0.89 5.58 11.03
N PHE A 102 -0.74 5.53 12.35
CA PHE A 102 -0.05 4.46 13.06
C PHE A 102 -0.91 4.01 14.25
N ASP A 103 -0.89 2.71 14.55
CA ASP A 103 -1.28 2.18 15.87
C ASP A 103 -0.02 1.91 16.71
N GLU A 104 -0.11 1.19 17.83
CA GLU A 104 1.07 0.86 18.65
C GLU A 104 2.12 -0.02 17.95
N LYS A 105 1.73 -0.75 16.89
CA LYS A 105 2.49 -1.86 16.30
C LYS A 105 2.67 -1.76 14.79
N ALA A 106 1.88 -0.94 14.09
CA ALA A 106 1.72 -0.98 12.65
C ALA A 106 1.45 0.39 12.03
N VAL A 107 1.86 0.53 10.78
CA VAL A 107 1.51 1.66 9.91
C VAL A 107 0.27 1.31 9.08
N TYR A 108 -0.59 2.29 8.84
CA TYR A 108 -1.74 2.18 7.96
C TYR A 108 -1.52 3.03 6.71
N VAL A 109 -1.77 2.46 5.55
CA VAL A 109 -1.68 3.12 4.25
C VAL A 109 -3.04 3.06 3.58
N GLU A 110 -3.49 4.20 3.07
CA GLU A 110 -4.70 4.30 2.26
C GLU A 110 -4.33 4.40 0.78
N GLN A 111 -5.02 3.64 -0.07
CA GLN A 111 -4.82 3.68 -1.52
C GLN A 111 -6.13 3.71 -2.30
N ARG A 112 -6.17 4.56 -3.33
CA ARG A 112 -7.35 4.77 -4.17
C ARG A 112 -6.98 4.63 -5.64
N PHE A 113 -7.75 3.83 -6.38
CA PHE A 113 -7.70 3.74 -7.84
C PHE A 113 -8.61 4.82 -8.39
N VAL A 114 -8.04 5.75 -9.15
CA VAL A 114 -8.73 6.95 -9.61
C VAL A 114 -8.65 7.06 -11.13
N ARG A 115 -9.79 7.38 -11.75
CA ARG A 115 -9.90 7.72 -13.18
C ARG A 115 -10.77 8.96 -13.37
N PRO A 116 -10.57 9.74 -14.44
CA PRO A 116 -11.51 10.81 -14.77
C PRO A 116 -12.90 10.23 -15.13
N ASP A 117 -13.95 10.87 -14.63
CA ASP A 117 -15.32 10.68 -15.11
C ASP A 117 -15.54 11.36 -16.48
N ALA A 118 -16.79 11.39 -16.96
CA ALA A 118 -17.13 11.99 -18.25
C ALA A 118 -16.87 13.50 -18.30
N GLU A 119 -16.91 14.17 -17.14
CA GLU A 119 -16.62 15.60 -16.98
C GLU A 119 -15.14 15.87 -16.63
N GLY A 120 -14.31 14.83 -16.58
CA GLY A 120 -12.88 14.92 -16.28
C GLY A 120 -12.55 15.02 -14.78
N ARG A 121 -13.52 14.85 -13.89
CA ARG A 121 -13.32 14.89 -12.43
C ARG A 121 -12.77 13.55 -11.92
N PRO A 122 -11.92 13.55 -10.88
CA PRO A 122 -11.40 12.30 -10.33
C PRO A 122 -12.51 11.46 -9.68
N GLU A 123 -12.65 10.23 -10.15
CA GLU A 123 -13.60 9.24 -9.63
C GLU A 123 -12.87 8.00 -9.11
N ILE A 124 -13.27 7.54 -7.92
CA ILE A 124 -12.73 6.33 -7.29
C ILE A 124 -13.35 5.08 -7.90
N TYR A 125 -12.50 4.16 -8.36
CA TYR A 125 -12.87 2.85 -8.90
C TYR A 125 -12.71 1.74 -7.86
N ALA A 126 -11.68 1.84 -7.03
CA ALA A 126 -11.43 0.95 -5.91
C ALA A 126 -10.71 1.70 -4.79
N HIS A 127 -10.92 1.26 -3.55
CA HIS A 127 -10.39 1.91 -2.36
C HIS A 127 -9.95 0.83 -1.39
N GLY A 128 -8.68 0.86 -0.96
CA GLY A 128 -8.17 -0.10 -0.01
C GLY A 128 -7.28 0.51 1.04
N PHE A 129 -7.12 -0.28 2.10
CA PHE A 129 -6.38 0.06 3.30
C PHE A 129 -5.47 -1.10 3.64
N ILE A 130 -4.25 -0.77 4.03
CA ILE A 130 -3.19 -1.72 4.25
C ILE A 130 -2.60 -1.47 5.61
N ARG A 131 -2.54 -2.53 6.42
CA ARG A 131 -1.83 -2.56 7.68
C ARG A 131 -0.47 -3.23 7.47
N GLY A 132 0.58 -2.44 7.64
CA GLY A 132 1.97 -2.86 7.46
C GLY A 132 2.77 -2.84 8.75
N ARG A 133 3.77 -3.71 8.83
CA ARG A 133 4.83 -3.65 9.83
C ARG A 133 6.19 -3.58 9.14
N PHE A 134 7.20 -3.20 9.89
CA PHE A 134 8.58 -3.22 9.41
C PHE A 134 9.39 -4.20 10.25
N LEU A 135 10.23 -4.98 9.58
CA LEU A 135 11.11 -5.97 10.21
C LEU A 135 12.56 -5.60 9.97
N LYS A 136 13.42 -5.98 10.92
CA LYS A 136 14.87 -5.80 10.82
C LYS A 136 15.46 -7.07 10.19
N ARG A 137 16.40 -6.92 9.25
CA ARG A 137 17.15 -8.07 8.69
C ARG A 137 17.94 -8.85 9.74
N THR A 138 18.32 -8.18 10.83
CA THR A 138 18.97 -8.79 12.01
C THR A 138 18.00 -9.58 12.89
N GLY A 139 16.70 -9.57 12.59
CA GLY A 139 15.64 -10.16 13.39
C GLY A 139 14.92 -9.13 14.27
N GLY A 140 13.63 -9.37 14.48
CA GLY A 140 12.75 -8.49 15.27
C GLY A 140 11.92 -7.51 14.44
N VAL A 141 10.98 -6.87 15.12
CA VAL A 141 10.13 -5.80 14.58
C VAL A 141 10.79 -4.44 14.79
N VAL A 142 10.52 -3.49 13.90
CA VAL A 142 10.78 -2.07 14.13
C VAL A 142 9.57 -1.50 14.87
N THR A 143 9.79 -0.83 15.99
CA THR A 143 8.69 -0.20 16.74
C THR A 143 8.23 1.07 16.02
N ILE A 144 7.03 1.57 16.35
CA ILE A 144 6.54 2.83 15.78
C ILE A 144 7.39 4.02 16.24
N ASP A 145 7.88 4.00 17.48
CA ASP A 145 8.82 5.03 17.97
C ASP A 145 10.12 5.04 17.16
N GLU A 146 10.75 3.87 16.94
CA GLU A 146 11.95 3.76 16.10
C GLU A 146 11.68 4.24 14.66
N LEU A 147 10.51 3.93 14.12
CA LEU A 147 10.10 4.35 12.80
C LEU A 147 9.97 5.89 12.74
N LEU A 148 9.23 6.49 13.66
CA LEU A 148 8.99 7.94 13.72
C LEU A 148 10.27 8.72 14.03
N GLU A 149 11.19 8.18 14.81
CA GLU A 149 12.52 8.78 14.99
C GLU A 149 13.29 8.83 13.66
N ALA A 150 13.14 7.81 12.81
CA ALA A 150 13.83 7.73 11.53
C ALA A 150 13.16 8.58 10.42
N ILE A 151 11.83 8.64 10.38
CA ILE A 151 11.06 9.34 9.35
C ILE A 151 10.53 10.71 9.81
N GLY A 152 10.74 11.10 11.06
CA GLY A 152 10.19 12.33 11.62
C GLY A 152 8.75 12.20 12.13
N VAL A 153 8.32 13.24 12.83
CA VAL A 153 7.05 13.30 13.54
C VAL A 153 5.89 13.35 12.54
N ALA A 154 4.89 12.50 12.76
CA ALA A 154 3.67 12.50 11.99
C ALA A 154 2.84 13.78 12.27
N PRO A 155 2.35 14.47 11.24
CA PRO A 155 1.41 15.58 11.41
C PRO A 155 0.11 15.16 12.14
N ASP A 156 -0.56 16.11 12.81
CA ASP A 156 -1.78 15.85 13.61
C ASP A 156 -2.93 15.23 12.81
N ASN A 157 -2.96 15.43 11.49
CA ASN A 157 -3.99 14.86 10.61
C ASN A 157 -3.69 13.43 10.14
N VAL A 158 -2.56 12.84 10.56
CA VAL A 158 -2.14 11.47 10.27
C VAL A 158 -2.64 10.55 11.40
N THR A 159 -3.93 10.26 11.36
CA THR A 159 -4.63 9.46 12.37
C THR A 159 -5.37 8.28 11.73
N VAL A 160 -5.38 7.14 12.41
CA VAL A 160 -6.14 5.96 11.96
C VAL A 160 -7.59 6.07 12.43
N PRO A 161 -8.59 6.02 11.52
CA PRO A 161 -9.99 5.92 11.88
C PRO A 161 -10.29 4.71 12.75
N GLN A 162 -11.20 4.86 13.72
CA GLN A 162 -11.56 3.82 14.68
C GLN A 162 -11.94 2.47 14.04
N TRP A 163 -12.74 2.50 12.96
CA TRP A 163 -13.16 1.28 12.28
C TRP A 163 -12.00 0.46 11.69
N LEU A 164 -10.86 1.11 11.35
CA LEU A 164 -9.67 0.40 10.87
C LEU A 164 -8.89 -0.27 12.00
N LEU A 165 -8.93 0.30 13.20
CA LEU A 165 -8.35 -0.32 14.38
C LEU A 165 -9.15 -1.57 14.75
N GLU A 166 -10.48 -1.46 14.78
CA GLU A 166 -11.40 -2.59 15.01
C GLU A 166 -11.22 -3.68 13.95
N TRP A 167 -11.23 -3.30 12.66
CA TRP A 167 -10.97 -4.23 11.57
C TRP A 167 -9.62 -4.93 11.72
N SER A 168 -8.56 -4.20 12.10
CA SER A 168 -7.23 -4.77 12.31
C SER A 168 -7.23 -5.84 13.41
N ASP A 169 -7.93 -5.59 14.52
CA ASP A 169 -8.01 -6.54 15.63
C ASP A 169 -8.79 -7.79 15.21
N ASP A 170 -9.90 -7.62 14.51
CA ASP A 170 -10.75 -8.71 14.03
C ASP A 170 -10.05 -9.67 13.05
N VAL A 171 -9.15 -9.14 12.21
CA VAL A 171 -8.44 -9.95 11.19
C VAL A 171 -7.05 -10.40 11.63
N THR A 172 -6.65 -10.13 12.88
CA THR A 172 -5.31 -10.47 13.35
C THR A 172 -5.13 -11.98 13.49
N MET A 173 -4.18 -12.52 12.73
CA MET A 173 -3.76 -13.92 12.83
C MET A 173 -2.84 -14.17 14.03
N PRO A 174 -2.81 -15.41 14.57
CA PRO A 174 -1.80 -15.81 15.54
C PRO A 174 -0.38 -15.50 15.06
N ALA A 175 0.52 -15.22 16.00
CA ALA A 175 1.92 -14.98 15.69
C ALA A 175 2.52 -16.15 14.89
N THR A 176 3.51 -15.90 14.02
CA THR A 176 4.09 -16.92 13.13
C THR A 176 4.62 -18.18 13.84
N ARG A 177 5.00 -18.06 15.12
CA ARG A 177 5.48 -19.20 15.94
C ARG A 177 4.36 -19.88 16.74
N ALA A 178 3.18 -19.29 16.79
CA ALA A 178 2.01 -19.87 17.44
C ALA A 178 1.32 -20.86 16.49
N PRO A 179 0.70 -21.93 17.02
CA PRO A 179 -0.13 -22.82 16.21
C PRO A 179 -1.30 -22.07 15.55
N ALA A 180 -1.54 -22.34 14.26
CA ALA A 180 -2.70 -21.86 13.52
C ALA A 180 -3.21 -23.01 12.61
N PRO A 181 -3.89 -24.02 13.17
CA PRO A 181 -4.30 -25.20 12.41
C PRO A 181 -5.42 -24.86 11.41
N SER A 182 -5.33 -25.41 10.20
CA SER A 182 -6.37 -25.27 9.17
C SER A 182 -7.49 -26.28 9.40
N LEU A 183 -8.45 -25.93 10.25
CA LEU A 183 -9.61 -26.76 10.58
C LEU A 183 -10.89 -26.11 10.01
N TRP A 184 -11.65 -26.86 9.22
CA TRP A 184 -12.89 -26.43 8.55
C TRP A 184 -14.14 -27.15 9.08
N SER A 185 -13.98 -27.95 10.14
CA SER A 185 -15.01 -28.84 10.71
C SER A 185 -16.18 -28.08 11.32
#